data_AF-A0A7W5B1H0-F1
#
_entry.id   AF-A0A7W5B1H0-F1
#
_cell.length_a   1.000
_cell.length_b   1.000
_cell.length_c   1.000
_cell.angle_alpha   90.00
_cell.angle_beta   90.00
_cell.angle_gamma   90.00
#
_symmetry.space_group_name_H-M   'P 1'
#
loop_
_entity.id
_entity.type
_entity.pdbx_description
1 polymer ?
#
loop_
_entity_poly.entity_id
_entity_poly.type
_entity_poly.pdbx_seq_one_letter_code
_entity_poly.pdbx_strand_id
1 'polypeptide(L)'
;MKLNSWRSALAFLFVLMLTTPYAPAVMAALPSVAPQPIQVYVGENKLKFAVYPVAHADTVYVEFRGLFQALGYAVAYDQSDHIITAAAEGLLIRMELRTGHTFVNGRQANAPAPLVVNSRAMVPIRFVSEATGFEVNWDSRSQAVRLLEPQLTQRQSEAIGELLMQYEADSNGHRIEAMLAAFTEDSPILTTADPDAMREEADARSTVHFERVHVELSGPKEAEVTMKAVYSRAAGASGFFLKREEAMALAIRQMPDETWKIYDLAVTSVSYPDAASWPKQAVDVPEAERTAIMDVIGASAQAMNEENVDALAGAYELTEVEDAAFRYFYEAVFAQADYTFTVEQASVIAYEDGLAHVYVVQEERSYALRFRSQYVYQLRKTEDGKWLIDDDVAAIGSEELPVR
;
A
#
# COMPACT_ATOMS: atom_id res chain seq x y z
N MET A 1 48.33 64.48 24.61
CA MET A 1 49.71 64.40 24.08
C MET A 1 49.63 63.65 22.76
N LYS A 2 49.55 64.39 21.65
CA LYS A 2 50.65 64.76 20.72
C LYS A 2 51.02 63.56 19.83
N LEU A 3 50.42 63.49 18.64
CA LEU A 3 50.87 64.04 17.35
C LEU A 3 51.74 63.00 16.61
N ASN A 4 51.27 62.38 15.52
CA ASN A 4 51.27 62.90 14.15
C ASN A 4 52.70 63.08 13.59
N SER A 5 53.07 62.35 12.53
CA SER A 5 53.68 62.99 11.35
C SER A 5 53.90 61.99 10.22
N TRP A 6 53.03 62.14 9.23
CA TRP A 6 53.37 61.97 7.81
C TRP A 6 54.34 63.08 7.35
N ARG A 7 54.76 63.00 6.08
CA ARG A 7 55.54 63.97 5.26
C ARG A 7 57.07 63.75 5.38
N SER A 8 57.90 63.75 4.34
CA SER A 8 57.84 64.34 2.99
C SER A 8 58.95 63.65 2.16
N ALA A 9 58.71 63.25 0.92
CA ALA A 9 58.96 64.03 -0.31
C ALA A 9 60.43 64.02 -0.80
N LEU A 10 60.59 63.55 -2.05
CA LEU A 10 61.44 64.04 -3.15
C LEU A 10 62.86 64.53 -2.82
N ALA A 11 63.91 64.29 -3.59
CA ALA A 11 64.18 63.66 -4.88
C ALA A 11 65.71 63.72 -5.01
N PHE A 12 66.35 62.84 -5.79
CA PHE A 12 67.39 63.21 -6.77
C PHE A 12 67.92 61.96 -7.46
N LEU A 13 67.81 61.98 -8.79
CA LEU A 13 68.39 61.03 -9.74
C LEU A 13 69.92 61.02 -9.63
N PHE A 14 70.51 59.82 -9.57
CA PHE A 14 71.85 59.56 -10.07
C PHE A 14 71.77 58.31 -10.96
N VAL A 15 71.97 58.50 -12.26
CA VAL A 15 72.02 57.42 -13.27
C VAL A 15 73.36 56.71 -13.14
N LEU A 16 73.34 55.46 -12.70
CA LEU A 16 74.46 54.52 -12.81
C LEU A 16 74.10 53.52 -13.91
N MET A 17 74.88 53.50 -15.00
CA MET A 17 74.83 52.42 -16.01
C MET A 17 75.23 51.09 -15.33
N LEU A 18 74.25 50.24 -15.07
CA LEU A 18 74.44 48.83 -14.71
C LEU A 18 73.99 47.98 -15.91
N THR A 19 74.93 47.26 -16.51
CA THR A 19 74.64 46.16 -17.43
C THR A 19 73.98 45.03 -16.65
N THR A 20 72.65 45.00 -16.60
CA THR A 20 71.90 43.87 -16.03
C THR A 20 71.87 42.72 -17.03
N PRO A 21 72.26 41.49 -16.65
CA PRO A 21 72.01 40.33 -17.49
C PRO A 21 70.50 40.13 -17.63
N TYR A 22 70.04 40.01 -18.88
CA TYR A 22 68.66 39.70 -19.23
C TYR A 22 68.35 38.28 -18.75
N ALA A 23 67.77 38.14 -17.56
CA ALA A 23 67.19 36.87 -17.13
C ALA A 23 65.81 36.76 -17.81
N PRO A 24 65.54 35.72 -18.62
CA PRO A 24 64.21 35.54 -19.18
C PRO A 24 63.23 35.35 -18.02
N ALA A 25 62.15 36.14 -18.03
CA ALA A 25 61.04 35.97 -17.10
C ALA A 25 60.45 34.57 -17.30
N VAL A 26 60.68 33.68 -16.35
CA VAL A 26 59.96 32.41 -16.27
C VAL A 26 58.53 32.77 -15.85
N MET A 27 57.60 32.82 -16.80
CA MET A 27 56.18 32.77 -16.47
C MET A 27 55.94 31.42 -15.77
N ALA A 28 55.77 31.45 -14.45
CA ALA A 28 55.23 30.32 -13.74
C ALA A 28 53.79 30.11 -14.25
N ALA A 29 53.56 29.01 -14.96
CA ALA A 29 52.21 28.58 -15.28
C ALA A 29 51.46 28.34 -13.96
N LEU A 30 50.29 28.96 -13.81
CA LEU A 30 49.39 28.61 -12.71
C LEU A 30 49.09 27.11 -12.80
N PRO A 31 49.09 26.37 -11.68
CA PRO A 31 48.73 24.96 -11.69
C PRO A 31 47.31 24.83 -12.25
N SER A 32 47.13 24.03 -13.32
CA SER A 32 45.79 23.67 -13.76
C SER A 32 45.17 22.80 -12.68
N VAL A 33 44.08 23.26 -12.07
CA VAL A 33 43.27 22.41 -11.19
C VAL A 33 42.66 21.34 -12.08
N ALA A 34 43.10 20.09 -11.93
CA ALA A 34 42.47 18.97 -12.62
C ALA A 34 40.98 18.93 -12.19
N PRO A 35 40.04 18.74 -13.13
CA PRO A 35 38.62 18.69 -12.78
C PRO A 35 38.38 17.56 -11.78
N GLN A 36 37.72 17.89 -10.67
CA GLN A 36 37.31 16.92 -9.66
C GLN A 36 36.33 15.93 -10.32
N PRO A 37 36.49 14.61 -10.08
CA PRO A 37 35.55 13.64 -10.63
C PRO A 37 34.16 13.86 -10.05
N ILE A 38 33.14 13.74 -10.90
CA ILE A 38 31.75 13.88 -10.47
C ILE A 38 31.41 12.72 -9.50
N GLN A 39 30.83 13.08 -8.36
CA GLN A 39 30.40 12.16 -7.32
C GLN A 39 28.89 11.98 -7.39
N VAL A 40 28.39 10.77 -7.17
CA VAL A 40 26.94 10.50 -7.15
C VAL A 40 26.57 9.86 -5.83
N TYR A 41 25.45 10.29 -5.26
CA TYR A 41 24.90 9.78 -4.01
C TYR A 41 23.43 9.38 -4.21
N VAL A 42 22.98 8.38 -3.47
CA VAL A 42 21.56 8.07 -3.23
C VAL A 42 21.31 8.28 -1.74
N GLY A 43 20.50 9.26 -1.38
CA GLY A 43 20.44 9.81 -0.02
C GLY A 43 21.83 10.29 0.42
N GLU A 44 22.33 9.71 1.52
CA GLU A 44 23.68 9.95 2.03
C GLU A 44 24.73 8.94 1.50
N ASN A 45 24.29 7.92 0.76
CA ASN A 45 25.17 6.84 0.32
C ASN A 45 25.90 7.21 -0.97
N LYS A 46 27.23 7.36 -0.88
CA LYS A 46 28.08 7.61 -2.05
C LYS A 46 28.21 6.34 -2.92
N LEU A 47 27.84 6.45 -4.18
CA LEU A 47 27.96 5.37 -5.15
C LEU A 47 29.39 5.24 -5.70
N LYS A 48 29.79 4.01 -6.00
CA LYS A 48 31.06 3.68 -6.65
C LYS A 48 30.77 3.02 -8.00
N PHE A 49 31.41 3.53 -9.04
CA PHE A 49 31.24 3.02 -10.40
C PHE A 49 32.56 2.51 -10.97
N ALA A 50 32.47 1.56 -11.89
CA ALA A 50 33.63 1.06 -12.63
C ALA A 50 34.17 2.12 -13.62
N VAL A 51 33.31 3.00 -14.12
CA VAL A 51 33.66 4.16 -14.94
C VAL A 51 33.08 5.40 -14.27
N TYR A 52 33.90 6.43 -14.09
CA TYR A 52 33.48 7.66 -13.44
C TYR A 52 32.33 8.32 -14.19
N PRO A 53 31.38 8.95 -13.48
CA PRO A 53 30.38 9.79 -14.10
C PRO A 53 31.00 10.88 -14.96
N VAL A 54 30.37 11.19 -16.10
CA VAL A 54 30.89 12.17 -17.07
C VAL A 54 29.85 13.23 -17.37
N ALA A 55 30.26 14.49 -17.43
CA ALA A 55 29.43 15.56 -17.99
C ALA A 55 29.62 15.60 -19.50
N HIS A 56 28.54 15.51 -20.26
CA HIS A 56 28.52 15.61 -21.71
C HIS A 56 27.25 16.33 -22.17
N ALA A 57 27.38 17.36 -23.01
CA ALA A 57 26.26 18.14 -23.53
C ALA A 57 25.24 18.55 -22.43
N ASP A 58 25.75 19.23 -21.38
CA ASP A 58 24.97 19.71 -20.21
C ASP A 58 24.21 18.62 -19.43
N THR A 59 24.55 17.35 -19.65
CA THR A 59 23.97 16.20 -18.99
C THR A 59 25.05 15.39 -18.26
N VAL A 60 24.77 14.97 -17.03
CA VAL A 60 25.63 14.02 -16.32
C VAL A 60 25.20 12.61 -16.67
N TYR A 61 26.15 11.81 -17.11
CA TYR A 61 25.98 10.40 -17.45
C TYR A 61 26.65 9.52 -16.40
N VAL A 62 25.94 8.48 -15.99
CA VAL A 62 26.36 7.56 -14.92
C VAL A 62 26.25 6.13 -15.42
N GLU A 63 27.13 5.25 -14.97
CA GLU A 63 27.10 3.83 -15.35
C GLU A 63 25.75 3.21 -14.94
N PHE A 64 25.05 2.62 -15.90
CA PHE A 64 23.63 2.29 -15.75
C PHE A 64 23.37 1.27 -14.64
N ARG A 65 24.21 0.23 -14.53
CA ARG A 65 23.95 -0.89 -13.63
C ARG A 65 24.07 -0.45 -12.18
N GLY A 66 25.17 0.22 -11.83
CA GLY A 66 25.38 0.74 -10.49
C GLY A 66 24.31 1.74 -10.08
N LEU A 67 23.83 2.58 -11.02
CA LEU A 67 22.76 3.53 -10.73
C LEU A 67 21.43 2.83 -10.45
N PHE A 68 20.92 2.04 -11.40
CA PHE A 68 19.61 1.42 -11.25
C PHE A 68 19.54 0.42 -10.10
N GLN A 69 20.61 -0.36 -9.84
CA GLN A 69 20.66 -1.25 -8.68
C GLN A 69 20.64 -0.48 -7.36
N ALA A 70 21.33 0.68 -7.28
CA ALA A 70 21.30 1.52 -6.10
C ALA A 70 19.93 2.17 -5.85
N LEU A 71 19.11 2.31 -6.90
CA LEU A 71 17.72 2.77 -6.82
C LEU A 71 16.71 1.62 -6.59
N GLY A 72 17.18 0.39 -6.39
CA GLY A 72 16.31 -0.77 -6.13
C GLY A 72 15.75 -1.48 -7.37
N TYR A 73 16.18 -1.12 -8.58
CA TYR A 73 15.64 -1.70 -9.82
C TYR A 73 16.35 -3.01 -10.19
N ALA A 74 15.60 -3.98 -10.71
CA ALA A 74 16.13 -5.12 -11.41
C ALA A 74 16.70 -4.69 -12.77
N VAL A 75 17.95 -5.06 -13.07
CA VAL A 75 18.68 -4.56 -14.25
C VAL A 75 19.11 -5.70 -15.17
N ALA A 76 18.63 -5.66 -16.42
CA ALA A 76 19.08 -6.52 -17.50
C ALA A 76 19.82 -5.72 -18.59
N TYR A 77 20.77 -6.37 -19.27
CA TYR A 77 21.42 -5.83 -20.45
C TYR A 77 21.48 -6.91 -21.53
N ASP A 78 20.79 -6.68 -22.63
CA ASP A 78 20.88 -7.52 -23.82
C ASP A 78 22.11 -7.10 -24.63
N GLN A 79 23.09 -8.00 -24.71
CA GLN A 79 24.33 -7.74 -25.45
C GLN A 79 24.13 -7.78 -26.97
N SER A 80 23.19 -8.58 -27.47
CA SER A 80 22.97 -8.72 -28.92
C SER A 80 22.31 -7.46 -29.47
N ASP A 81 21.24 -7.02 -28.80
CA ASP A 81 20.44 -5.87 -29.22
C ASP A 81 20.93 -4.54 -28.63
N HIS A 82 21.85 -4.59 -27.66
CA HIS A 82 22.40 -3.43 -26.95
C HIS A 82 21.31 -2.63 -26.23
N ILE A 83 20.47 -3.36 -25.49
CA ILE A 83 19.30 -2.82 -24.77
C ILE A 83 19.54 -2.92 -23.27
N ILE A 84 19.39 -1.80 -22.58
CA ILE A 84 19.29 -1.75 -21.13
C ILE A 84 17.82 -1.84 -20.74
N THR A 85 17.50 -2.70 -19.79
CA THR A 85 16.18 -2.76 -19.16
C THR A 85 16.32 -2.61 -17.65
N ALA A 86 15.60 -1.67 -17.06
CA ALA A 86 15.47 -1.49 -15.62
C ALA A 86 13.99 -1.63 -15.25
N ALA A 87 13.69 -2.48 -14.27
CA ALA A 87 12.33 -2.78 -13.86
C ALA A 87 12.18 -2.73 -12.34
N ALA A 88 11.08 -2.12 -11.88
CA ALA A 88 10.55 -2.19 -10.54
C ALA A 88 9.02 -2.36 -10.64
N GLU A 89 8.32 -2.45 -9.51
CA GLU A 89 6.86 -2.50 -9.50
C GLU A 89 6.27 -1.27 -10.22
N GLY A 90 5.36 -1.49 -11.17
CA GLY A 90 4.72 -0.43 -11.96
C GLY A 90 5.59 0.29 -13.00
N LEU A 91 6.92 0.09 -13.02
CA LEU A 91 7.83 0.85 -13.89
C LEU A 91 8.83 -0.03 -14.66
N LEU A 92 8.80 0.09 -15.99
CA LEU A 92 9.74 -0.49 -16.93
C LEU A 92 10.41 0.58 -17.78
N ILE A 93 11.72 0.76 -17.61
CA ILE A 93 12.55 1.65 -18.42
C ILE A 93 13.40 0.81 -19.38
N ARG A 94 13.26 1.06 -20.68
CA ARG A 94 14.04 0.41 -21.75
C ARG A 94 14.84 1.45 -22.52
N MET A 95 16.16 1.33 -22.54
CA MET A 95 17.06 2.24 -23.26
C MET A 95 17.85 1.48 -24.33
N GLU A 96 17.75 1.93 -25.58
CA GLU A 96 18.41 1.33 -26.73
C GLU A 96 19.68 2.10 -27.09
N LEU A 97 20.85 1.46 -26.98
CA LEU A 97 22.13 2.13 -27.26
C LEU A 97 22.37 2.40 -28.75
N ARG A 98 21.78 1.59 -29.64
CA ARG A 98 21.99 1.71 -31.09
C ARG A 98 21.19 2.87 -31.71
N THR A 99 19.94 3.00 -31.31
CA THR A 99 19.01 4.02 -31.83
C THR A 99 19.05 5.30 -31.00
N GLY A 100 19.49 5.20 -29.73
CA GLY A 100 19.41 6.29 -28.76
C GLY A 100 18.02 6.48 -28.16
N HIS A 101 17.05 5.62 -28.53
CA HIS A 101 15.67 5.74 -28.06
C HIS A 101 15.52 5.19 -26.63
N THR A 102 14.62 5.82 -25.88
CA THR A 102 14.23 5.39 -24.54
C THR A 102 12.72 5.21 -24.48
N PHE A 103 12.28 4.19 -23.76
CA PHE A 103 10.88 3.86 -23.54
C PHE A 103 10.60 3.72 -22.05
N VAL A 104 9.47 4.25 -21.60
CA VAL A 104 8.94 4.08 -20.23
C VAL A 104 7.57 3.44 -20.36
N ASN A 105 7.37 2.28 -19.74
CA ASN A 105 6.13 1.49 -19.83
C ASN A 105 5.64 1.31 -21.28
N GLY A 106 6.58 1.01 -22.18
CA GLY A 106 6.33 0.78 -23.61
C GLY A 106 6.12 2.03 -24.46
N ARG A 107 6.03 3.23 -23.86
CA ARG A 107 5.87 4.51 -24.59
C ARG A 107 7.23 5.17 -24.79
N GLN A 108 7.51 5.67 -26.00
CA GLN A 108 8.76 6.38 -26.28
C GLN A 108 8.82 7.69 -25.48
N ALA A 109 9.90 7.87 -24.73
CA ALA A 109 10.14 9.04 -23.89
C ALA A 109 11.12 10.00 -24.57
N ASN A 110 10.96 11.30 -24.30
CA ASN A 110 11.90 12.32 -24.72
C ASN A 110 13.09 12.37 -23.76
N ALA A 111 14.09 11.52 -24.01
CA ALA A 111 15.28 11.38 -23.17
C ALA A 111 16.56 11.68 -23.96
N PRO A 112 17.61 12.25 -23.33
CA PRO A 112 18.95 12.20 -23.92
C PRO A 112 19.36 10.76 -24.22
N ALA A 113 20.01 10.54 -25.36
CA ALA A 113 20.44 9.20 -25.75
C ALA A 113 21.47 8.62 -24.75
N PRO A 114 21.36 7.33 -24.37
CA PRO A 114 22.40 6.68 -23.59
C PRO A 114 23.72 6.62 -24.39
N LEU A 115 24.85 6.62 -23.68
CA LEU A 115 26.19 6.67 -24.28
C LEU A 115 27.01 5.43 -23.92
N VAL A 116 28.07 5.17 -24.69
CA VAL A 116 29.09 4.18 -24.32
C VAL A 116 30.41 4.90 -24.06
N VAL A 117 30.94 4.76 -22.85
CA VAL A 117 32.21 5.35 -22.43
C VAL A 117 33.08 4.26 -21.83
N ASN A 118 34.29 4.07 -22.36
CA ASN A 118 35.23 3.03 -21.93
C ASN A 118 34.58 1.63 -21.85
N SER A 119 33.83 1.27 -22.90
CA SER A 119 33.08 0.00 -23.00
C SER A 119 32.04 -0.22 -21.90
N ARG A 120 31.58 0.85 -21.24
CA ARG A 120 30.45 0.83 -20.30
C ARG A 120 29.31 1.69 -20.84
N ALA A 121 28.10 1.18 -20.71
CA ALA A 121 26.91 1.96 -21.03
C ALA A 121 26.61 2.96 -19.91
N MET A 122 26.28 4.18 -20.29
CA MET A 122 26.06 5.32 -19.42
C MET A 122 24.69 5.92 -19.70
N VAL A 123 23.96 6.26 -18.65
CA VAL A 123 22.59 6.78 -18.74
C VAL A 123 22.49 8.20 -18.17
N PRO A 124 21.63 9.05 -18.74
CA PRO A 124 21.42 10.42 -18.28
C PRO A 124 20.75 10.44 -16.89
N ILE A 125 21.47 10.89 -15.86
CA ILE A 125 21.00 10.80 -14.48
C ILE A 125 19.71 11.59 -14.21
N ARG A 126 19.53 12.74 -14.87
CA ARG A 126 18.33 13.57 -14.70
C ARG A 126 17.09 12.87 -15.24
N PHE A 127 17.18 12.27 -16.43
CA PHE A 127 16.08 11.51 -16.99
C PHE A 127 15.74 10.30 -16.11
N VAL A 128 16.75 9.59 -15.60
CA VAL A 128 16.52 8.48 -14.66
C VAL A 128 15.77 9.00 -13.43
N SER A 129 16.23 10.09 -12.82
CA SER A 129 15.56 10.76 -11.69
C SER A 129 14.10 11.10 -11.99
N GLU A 130 13.82 11.73 -13.13
CA GLU A 130 12.45 12.07 -13.56
C GLU A 130 11.58 10.82 -13.79
N ALA A 131 12.14 9.78 -14.41
CA ALA A 131 11.42 8.54 -14.68
C ALA A 131 11.13 7.74 -13.39
N THR A 132 12.04 7.76 -12.42
CA THR A 132 11.92 7.00 -11.17
C THR A 132 11.31 7.81 -10.01
N GLY A 133 11.01 9.10 -10.22
CA GLY A 133 10.47 9.99 -9.18
C GLY A 133 11.50 10.48 -8.15
N PHE A 134 12.77 10.10 -8.27
CA PHE A 134 13.82 10.61 -7.37
C PHE A 134 14.08 12.08 -7.66
N GLU A 135 14.31 12.89 -6.64
CA GLU A 135 14.79 14.26 -6.84
C GLU A 135 16.29 14.27 -7.10
N VAL A 136 16.76 15.12 -8.03
CA VAL A 136 18.18 15.29 -8.32
C VAL A 136 18.68 16.67 -7.90
N ASN A 137 19.66 16.70 -6.99
CA ASN A 137 20.34 17.91 -6.55
C ASN A 137 21.78 17.92 -7.07
N TRP A 138 22.20 19.02 -7.70
CA TRP A 138 23.57 19.24 -8.15
C TRP A 138 24.27 20.30 -7.29
N ASP A 139 25.36 19.88 -6.64
CA ASP A 139 26.29 20.78 -5.97
C ASP A 139 27.53 21.02 -6.85
N SER A 140 27.56 22.21 -7.46
CA SER A 140 28.66 22.61 -8.34
C SER A 140 29.99 22.80 -7.60
N ARG A 141 29.98 23.09 -6.29
CA ARG A 141 31.21 23.32 -5.51
C ARG A 141 31.92 22.01 -5.22
N SER A 142 31.18 20.97 -4.86
CA SER A 142 31.72 19.64 -4.56
C SER A 142 31.71 18.67 -5.76
N GLN A 143 31.16 19.11 -6.91
CA GLN A 143 30.92 18.28 -8.10
C GLN A 143 30.13 17.01 -7.74
N ALA A 144 29.05 17.18 -6.97
CA ALA A 144 28.24 16.08 -6.46
C ALA A 144 26.80 16.13 -6.97
N VAL A 145 26.31 15.01 -7.49
CA VAL A 145 24.89 14.76 -7.76
C VAL A 145 24.32 13.94 -6.60
N ARG A 146 23.21 14.36 -6.01
CA ARG A 146 22.47 13.60 -4.99
C ARG A 146 21.09 13.26 -5.52
N LEU A 147 20.77 11.97 -5.51
CA LEU A 147 19.44 11.45 -5.76
C LEU A 147 18.75 11.25 -4.41
N LEU A 148 17.60 11.87 -4.21
CA LEU A 148 16.81 11.76 -2.99
C LEU A 148 15.53 11.01 -3.31
N GLU A 149 15.15 10.08 -2.43
CA GLU A 149 13.87 9.38 -2.54
C GLU A 149 12.72 10.40 -2.55
N PRO A 150 11.68 10.15 -3.35
CA PRO A 150 10.51 11.02 -3.37
C PRO A 150 9.92 11.14 -1.96
N GLN A 151 9.74 12.37 -1.51
CA GLN A 151 9.05 12.68 -0.27
C GLN A 151 7.71 13.32 -0.62
N LEU A 152 6.68 13.03 0.17
CA LEU A 152 5.40 13.73 0.03
C LEU A 152 5.61 15.22 0.23
N THR A 153 5.28 16.00 -0.79
CA THR A 153 5.16 17.45 -0.62
C THR A 153 3.98 17.76 0.31
N GLN A 154 4.03 18.91 0.99
CA GLN A 154 2.90 19.37 1.82
C GLN A 154 1.58 19.36 1.04
N ARG A 155 1.61 19.79 -0.22
CA ARG A 155 0.45 19.83 -1.12
C ARG A 155 -0.11 18.44 -1.42
N GLN A 156 0.76 17.45 -1.67
CA GLN A 156 0.34 16.06 -1.87
C GLN A 156 -0.26 15.48 -0.59
N SER A 157 0.38 15.72 0.56
CA SER A 157 -0.12 15.28 1.87
C SER A 157 -1.52 15.84 2.16
N GLU A 158 -1.73 17.13 1.93
CA GLU A 158 -3.03 17.80 2.07
C GLU A 158 -4.08 17.21 1.12
N ALA A 159 -3.76 17.08 -0.17
CA ALA A 159 -4.70 16.57 -1.18
C ALA A 159 -5.09 15.09 -0.94
N ILE A 160 -4.13 14.25 -0.52
CA ILE A 160 -4.40 12.85 -0.16
C ILE A 160 -5.23 12.80 1.12
N GLY A 161 -4.93 13.65 2.11
CA GLY A 161 -5.75 13.79 3.32
C GLY A 161 -7.19 14.17 3.00
N GLU A 162 -7.40 15.13 2.08
CA GLU A 162 -8.73 15.53 1.62
C GLU A 162 -9.49 14.38 0.93
N LEU A 163 -8.82 13.60 0.07
CA LEU A 163 -9.39 12.40 -0.54
C LEU A 163 -9.91 11.41 0.52
N LEU A 164 -9.07 11.10 1.52
CA LEU A 164 -9.43 10.13 2.55
C LEU A 164 -10.52 10.64 3.49
N MET A 165 -10.49 11.92 3.88
CA MET A 165 -11.55 12.54 4.67
C MET A 165 -12.88 12.53 3.92
N GLN A 166 -12.87 12.81 2.62
CA GLN A 166 -14.08 12.79 1.80
C GLN A 166 -14.61 11.36 1.64
N TYR A 167 -13.73 10.39 1.40
CA TYR A 167 -14.12 8.97 1.30
C TYR A 167 -14.72 8.44 2.61
N GLU A 168 -14.16 8.82 3.77
CA GLU A 168 -14.73 8.53 5.09
C GLU A 168 -16.12 9.16 5.25
N ALA A 169 -16.26 10.44 4.88
CA ALA A 169 -17.53 11.15 4.97
C ALA A 169 -18.60 10.58 4.04
N ASP A 170 -18.22 10.11 2.86
CA ASP A 170 -19.11 9.46 1.89
C ASP A 170 -19.53 8.07 2.38
N SER A 171 -18.59 7.30 2.95
CA SER A 171 -18.87 6.01 3.60
C SER A 171 -19.87 6.15 4.74
N ASN A 172 -19.62 7.09 5.66
CA ASN A 172 -20.52 7.37 6.79
C ASN A 172 -21.86 7.96 6.38
N GLY A 173 -21.93 8.61 5.22
CA GLY A 173 -23.16 9.13 4.66
C GLY A 173 -23.87 8.15 3.73
N HIS A 174 -23.36 6.92 3.59
CA HIS A 174 -23.84 5.89 2.65
C HIS A 174 -24.03 6.43 1.22
N ARG A 175 -23.15 7.35 0.79
CA ARG A 175 -23.20 8.00 -0.53
C ARG A 175 -22.46 7.14 -1.55
N ILE A 176 -23.04 6.00 -1.89
CA ILE A 176 -22.40 4.96 -2.72
C ILE A 176 -21.86 5.53 -4.04
N GLU A 177 -22.60 6.39 -4.73
CA GLU A 177 -22.15 7.02 -5.98
C GLU A 177 -20.94 7.93 -5.78
N ALA A 178 -20.88 8.66 -4.65
CA ALA A 178 -19.74 9.51 -4.32
C ALA A 178 -18.50 8.67 -3.96
N MET A 179 -18.70 7.58 -3.22
CA MET A 179 -17.64 6.61 -2.92
C MET A 179 -17.05 6.03 -4.21
N LEU A 180 -17.89 5.57 -5.13
CA LEU A 180 -17.44 5.03 -6.42
C LEU A 180 -16.76 6.10 -7.29
N ALA A 181 -17.20 7.36 -7.22
CA ALA A 181 -16.57 8.47 -7.94
C ALA A 181 -15.16 8.83 -7.43
N ALA A 182 -14.80 8.42 -6.21
CA ALA A 182 -13.45 8.58 -5.68
C ALA A 182 -12.43 7.67 -6.37
N PHE A 183 -12.88 6.66 -7.12
CA PHE A 183 -12.01 5.76 -7.86
C PHE A 183 -11.61 6.33 -9.23
N THR A 184 -10.45 5.92 -9.72
CA THR A 184 -10.03 6.19 -11.09
C THR A 184 -10.97 5.48 -12.07
N GLU A 185 -11.15 6.05 -13.27
CA GLU A 185 -12.08 5.50 -14.25
C GLU A 185 -11.68 4.10 -14.75
N ASP A 186 -10.40 3.74 -14.59
CA ASP A 186 -9.81 2.45 -14.95
C ASP A 186 -9.63 1.50 -13.74
N SER A 187 -10.23 1.80 -12.59
CA SER A 187 -10.11 0.98 -11.39
C SER A 187 -10.76 -0.41 -11.58
N PRO A 188 -10.09 -1.50 -11.17
CA PRO A 188 -10.67 -2.85 -11.18
C PRO A 188 -11.91 -2.96 -10.26
N ILE A 189 -11.98 -2.19 -9.17
CA ILE A 189 -13.11 -2.20 -8.23
C ILE A 189 -14.42 -1.83 -8.93
N LEU A 190 -14.39 -0.88 -9.87
CA LEU A 190 -15.56 -0.45 -10.62
C LEU A 190 -16.12 -1.53 -11.56
N THR A 191 -15.34 -2.57 -11.87
CA THR A 191 -15.80 -3.66 -12.75
C THR A 191 -16.69 -4.68 -12.03
N THR A 192 -16.57 -4.76 -10.70
CA THR A 192 -17.31 -5.69 -9.84
C THR A 192 -18.27 -4.99 -8.89
N ALA A 193 -18.24 -3.66 -8.83
CA ALA A 193 -19.11 -2.89 -7.95
C ALA A 193 -20.59 -3.02 -8.37
N ASP A 194 -21.44 -3.39 -7.41
CA ASP A 194 -22.89 -3.34 -7.53
C ASP A 194 -23.43 -2.30 -6.54
N PRO A 195 -23.80 -1.09 -7.00
CA PRO A 195 -24.28 -0.05 -6.12
C PRO A 195 -25.55 -0.43 -5.35
N ASP A 196 -26.40 -1.30 -5.89
CA ASP A 196 -27.63 -1.71 -5.24
C ASP A 196 -27.31 -2.66 -4.08
N ALA A 197 -26.45 -3.67 -4.31
CA ALA A 197 -25.95 -4.54 -3.26
C ALA A 197 -25.19 -3.77 -2.17
N MET A 198 -24.33 -2.82 -2.55
CA MET A 198 -23.62 -1.97 -1.59
C MET A 198 -24.57 -1.13 -0.72
N ARG A 199 -25.72 -0.69 -1.25
CA ARG A 199 -26.74 0.02 -0.45
C ARG A 199 -27.50 -0.90 0.48
N GLU A 200 -27.64 -2.17 0.13
CA GLU A 200 -28.27 -3.19 0.98
C GLU A 200 -27.33 -3.59 2.13
N GLU A 201 -26.04 -3.77 1.86
CA GLU A 201 -25.01 -4.11 2.85
C GLU A 201 -24.64 -2.94 3.77
N ALA A 202 -25.00 -1.70 3.38
CA ALA A 202 -24.72 -0.49 4.14
C ALA A 202 -25.35 -0.54 5.56
N ASP A 203 -24.54 -0.94 6.55
CA ASP A 203 -24.99 -0.99 7.94
C ASP A 203 -25.13 0.42 8.53
N ALA A 204 -26.36 0.95 8.48
CA ALA A 204 -26.75 2.23 9.07
C ALA A 204 -26.52 2.29 10.59
N ARG A 205 -26.23 1.16 11.26
CA ARG A 205 -25.90 1.11 12.69
C ARG A 205 -24.42 1.43 12.96
N SER A 206 -23.61 1.61 11.92
CA SER A 206 -22.17 1.81 12.04
C SER A 206 -21.69 3.11 11.41
N THR A 207 -20.60 3.63 11.95
CA THR A 207 -19.76 4.67 11.34
C THR A 207 -18.32 4.20 11.32
N VAL A 208 -17.60 4.53 10.26
CA VAL A 208 -16.18 4.26 10.08
C VAL A 208 -15.34 5.50 10.39
N HIS A 209 -14.17 5.30 11.00
CA HIS A 209 -13.12 6.31 11.11
C HIS A 209 -11.77 5.73 10.70
N PHE A 210 -11.02 6.44 9.87
CA PHE A 210 -9.70 6.03 9.42
C PHE A 210 -8.62 6.54 10.38
N GLU A 211 -7.83 5.61 10.91
CA GLU A 211 -6.71 5.86 11.79
C GLU A 211 -5.41 5.30 11.20
N ARG A 212 -4.27 5.72 11.76
CA ARG A 212 -2.93 5.18 11.43
C ARG A 212 -2.62 5.24 9.92
N VAL A 213 -3.08 6.29 9.27
CA VAL A 213 -2.82 6.55 7.85
C VAL A 213 -1.33 6.75 7.64
N HIS A 214 -0.73 5.88 6.83
CA HIS A 214 0.64 5.98 6.36
C HIS A 214 0.61 5.99 4.84
N VAL A 215 1.33 6.95 4.24
CA VAL A 215 1.37 7.16 2.80
C VAL A 215 2.81 7.04 2.34
N GLU A 216 3.04 6.19 1.35
CA GLU A 216 4.34 5.97 0.73
C GLU A 216 4.23 6.23 -0.78
N LEU A 217 5.15 7.01 -1.35
CA LEU A 217 5.15 7.27 -2.79
C LEU A 217 5.76 6.08 -3.53
N SER A 218 4.99 5.43 -4.39
CA SER A 218 5.47 4.41 -5.33
C SER A 218 5.92 5.01 -6.66
N GLY A 219 5.62 6.30 -6.90
CA GLY A 219 6.10 7.07 -8.03
C GLY A 219 5.76 8.57 -7.90
N PRO A 220 6.07 9.41 -8.90
CA PRO A 220 5.78 10.85 -8.82
C PRO A 220 4.28 11.18 -8.80
N LYS A 221 3.44 10.26 -9.25
CA LYS A 221 1.97 10.40 -9.35
C LYS A 221 1.23 9.19 -8.79
N GLU A 222 1.92 8.36 -8.03
CA GLU A 222 1.39 7.10 -7.50
C GLU A 222 1.83 6.99 -6.04
N ALA A 223 0.92 6.53 -5.20
CA ALA A 223 1.20 6.30 -3.79
C ALA A 223 0.44 5.08 -3.29
N GLU A 224 1.00 4.45 -2.27
CA GLU A 224 0.32 3.45 -1.46
C GLU A 224 -0.08 4.07 -0.13
N VAL A 225 -1.31 3.79 0.29
CA VAL A 225 -1.83 4.20 1.59
C VAL A 225 -2.14 2.96 2.39
N THR A 226 -1.50 2.80 3.55
CA THR A 226 -1.90 1.82 4.56
C THR A 226 -2.64 2.53 5.68
N MET A 227 -3.76 1.97 6.11
CA MET A 227 -4.59 2.58 7.15
C MET A 227 -5.36 1.52 7.92
N LYS A 228 -6.01 1.95 9.00
CA LYS A 228 -6.96 1.14 9.75
C LYS A 228 -8.34 1.82 9.74
N ALA A 229 -9.36 1.14 9.23
CA ALA A 229 -10.74 1.54 9.39
C ALA A 229 -11.31 0.98 10.69
N VAL A 230 -11.83 1.85 11.55
CA VAL A 230 -12.45 1.48 12.83
C VAL A 230 -13.95 1.69 12.73
N TYR A 231 -14.70 0.60 12.77
CA TYR A 231 -16.15 0.65 12.75
C TYR A 231 -16.67 0.75 14.18
N SER A 232 -17.48 1.77 14.42
CA SER A 232 -18.11 2.07 15.70
C SER A 232 -19.62 2.20 15.55
N ARG A 233 -20.35 2.00 16.64
CA ARG A 233 -21.81 2.17 16.65
C ARG A 233 -22.17 3.62 16.31
N ALA A 234 -23.06 3.80 15.35
CA ALA A 234 -23.63 5.09 14.98
C ALA A 234 -24.48 5.68 16.12
N ALA A 235 -24.53 7.01 16.21
CA ALA A 235 -25.30 7.70 17.23
C ALA A 235 -26.80 7.39 17.08
N GLY A 236 -27.41 6.86 18.16
CA GLY A 236 -28.84 6.52 18.17
C GLY A 236 -29.18 5.13 17.62
N ALA A 237 -28.20 4.36 17.14
CA ALA A 237 -28.42 2.97 16.70
C ALA A 237 -28.68 2.03 17.89
N SER A 238 -29.78 1.29 17.86
CA SER A 238 -30.12 0.20 18.79
C SER A 238 -29.66 -1.16 18.25
N GLY A 239 -29.92 -2.25 18.99
CA GLY A 239 -29.52 -3.60 18.56
C GLY A 239 -28.06 -3.93 18.84
N PHE A 240 -27.66 -5.15 18.52
CA PHE A 240 -26.26 -5.56 18.53
C PHE A 240 -25.47 -4.82 17.44
N PHE A 241 -24.22 -4.51 17.73
CA PHE A 241 -23.26 -3.95 16.77
C PHE A 241 -21.95 -4.71 16.92
N LEU A 242 -21.50 -5.33 15.83
CA LEU A 242 -20.26 -6.09 15.79
C LEU A 242 -19.09 -5.13 15.55
N LYS A 243 -18.48 -4.64 16.63
CA LYS A 243 -17.30 -3.79 16.53
C LYS A 243 -16.16 -4.52 15.81
N ARG A 244 -15.68 -3.93 14.72
CA ARG A 244 -14.58 -4.45 13.92
C ARG A 244 -13.57 -3.37 13.55
N GLU A 245 -12.33 -3.78 13.34
CA GLU A 245 -11.28 -2.97 12.75
C GLU A 245 -10.76 -3.68 11.50
N GLU A 246 -10.59 -2.94 10.42
CA GLU A 246 -10.07 -3.42 9.14
C GLU A 246 -8.74 -2.76 8.85
N ALA A 247 -7.70 -3.55 8.58
CA ALA A 247 -6.47 -3.04 8.00
C ALA A 247 -6.66 -2.92 6.48
N MET A 248 -6.35 -1.77 5.90
CA MET A 248 -6.57 -1.49 4.49
C MET A 248 -5.29 -1.04 3.81
N ALA A 249 -5.16 -1.43 2.54
CA ALA A 249 -4.14 -0.94 1.63
C ALA A 249 -4.83 -0.37 0.38
N LEU A 250 -4.51 0.87 0.03
CA LEU A 250 -5.03 1.55 -1.16
C LEU A 250 -3.86 1.89 -2.08
N ALA A 251 -4.03 1.60 -3.37
CA ALA A 251 -3.22 2.22 -4.41
C ALA A 251 -3.93 3.46 -4.89
N ILE A 252 -3.27 4.62 -4.88
CA ILE A 252 -3.84 5.90 -5.34
C ILE A 252 -3.01 6.50 -6.46
N ARG A 253 -3.67 7.24 -7.36
CA ARG A 253 -3.04 7.89 -8.51
C ARG A 253 -3.42 9.35 -8.60
N GLN A 254 -2.47 10.18 -9.00
CA GLN A 254 -2.71 11.57 -9.32
C GLN A 254 -3.14 11.73 -10.78
N MET A 255 -4.32 12.32 -10.97
CA MET A 255 -4.93 12.61 -12.25
C MET A 255 -4.29 13.82 -12.94
N PRO A 256 -4.51 14.03 -14.25
CA PRO A 256 -3.94 15.17 -14.98
C PRO A 256 -4.33 16.55 -14.43
N ASP A 257 -5.45 16.65 -13.71
CA ASP A 257 -5.93 17.87 -13.04
C ASP A 257 -5.37 18.05 -11.61
N GLU A 258 -4.33 17.28 -11.26
CA GLU A 258 -3.66 17.24 -9.95
C GLU A 258 -4.49 16.63 -8.81
N THR A 259 -5.72 16.16 -9.05
CA THR A 259 -6.53 15.46 -8.05
C THR A 259 -6.00 14.04 -7.80
N TRP A 260 -6.13 13.55 -6.56
CA TRP A 260 -5.80 12.16 -6.24
C TRP A 260 -7.08 11.31 -6.21
N LYS A 261 -7.00 10.12 -6.77
CA LYS A 261 -8.10 9.14 -6.82
C LYS A 261 -7.61 7.75 -6.43
N ILE A 262 -8.52 6.94 -5.91
CA ILE A 262 -8.26 5.55 -5.54
C ILE A 262 -8.21 4.69 -6.80
N TYR A 263 -7.09 4.04 -7.07
CA TYR A 263 -7.01 3.06 -8.14
C TYR A 263 -7.47 1.69 -7.67
N ASP A 264 -7.00 1.23 -6.52
CA ASP A 264 -7.34 -0.06 -5.96
C ASP A 264 -7.44 0.01 -4.43
N LEU A 265 -8.21 -0.91 -3.84
CA LEU A 265 -8.45 -0.97 -2.40
C LEU A 265 -8.57 -2.43 -1.97
N ALA A 266 -7.79 -2.81 -0.96
CA ALA A 266 -7.81 -4.13 -0.37
C ALA A 266 -7.94 -4.05 1.16
N VAL A 267 -8.85 -4.87 1.71
CA VAL A 267 -8.88 -5.18 3.15
C VAL A 267 -7.92 -6.33 3.38
N THR A 268 -6.85 -6.08 4.13
CA THR A 268 -5.75 -7.05 4.34
C THR A 268 -5.94 -7.87 5.61
N SER A 269 -6.67 -7.37 6.60
CA SER A 269 -7.12 -8.14 7.76
C SER A 269 -8.33 -7.50 8.41
N VAL A 270 -9.13 -8.33 9.09
CA VAL A 270 -10.26 -7.91 9.93
C VAL A 270 -9.99 -8.40 11.34
N SER A 271 -10.31 -7.58 12.33
CA SER A 271 -10.18 -7.94 13.74
C SER A 271 -11.36 -7.45 14.56
N TYR A 272 -11.64 -8.17 15.65
CA TYR A 272 -12.80 -7.92 16.52
C TYR A 272 -12.30 -7.67 17.95
N PRO A 273 -12.06 -6.40 18.34
CA PRO A 273 -11.42 -6.07 19.62
C PRO A 273 -12.13 -6.62 20.86
N ASP A 274 -13.45 -6.81 20.77
CA ASP A 274 -14.28 -7.25 21.88
C ASP A 274 -14.43 -8.78 21.98
N ALA A 275 -13.92 -9.54 21.00
CA ALA A 275 -14.15 -10.98 20.89
C ALA A 275 -13.75 -11.78 22.15
N ALA A 276 -12.65 -11.39 22.79
CA ALA A 276 -12.16 -12.05 24.02
C ALA A 276 -13.06 -11.83 25.26
N SER A 277 -14.00 -10.88 25.19
CA SER A 277 -14.93 -10.54 26.27
C SER A 277 -16.28 -11.27 26.15
N TRP A 278 -16.71 -11.58 24.92
CA TRP A 278 -18.00 -12.17 24.59
C TRP A 278 -18.33 -13.46 25.35
N PRO A 279 -17.45 -14.47 25.45
CA PRO A 279 -17.62 -15.63 26.34
C PRO A 279 -18.00 -15.36 27.80
N LYS A 280 -17.67 -14.18 28.30
CA LYS A 280 -17.80 -13.81 29.72
C LYS A 280 -18.97 -12.86 29.94
N GLN A 281 -19.59 -12.38 28.87
CA GLN A 281 -20.65 -11.40 28.93
C GLN A 281 -21.96 -12.07 29.37
N ALA A 282 -22.58 -11.52 30.42
CA ALA A 282 -23.91 -11.95 30.82
C ALA A 282 -24.95 -11.23 29.94
N VAL A 283 -25.74 -12.02 29.21
CA VAL A 283 -26.89 -11.53 28.43
C VAL A 283 -28.15 -12.09 29.07
N ASP A 284 -29.09 -11.20 29.38
CA ASP A 284 -30.40 -11.56 29.90
C ASP A 284 -31.23 -12.20 28.78
N VAL A 285 -31.38 -13.52 28.85
CA VAL A 285 -32.13 -14.33 27.89
C VAL A 285 -33.01 -15.27 28.70
N PRO A 286 -34.33 -15.31 28.47
CA PRO A 286 -35.21 -16.28 29.11
C PRO A 286 -34.69 -17.70 28.85
N GLU A 287 -34.71 -18.56 29.87
CA GLU A 287 -34.08 -19.89 29.80
C GLU A 287 -34.63 -20.78 28.67
N ALA A 288 -35.93 -20.66 28.38
CA ALA A 288 -36.56 -21.38 27.26
C ALA A 288 -36.00 -20.92 25.90
N GLU A 289 -35.79 -19.60 25.73
CA GLU A 289 -35.21 -19.04 24.51
C GLU A 289 -33.74 -19.43 24.39
N ARG A 290 -32.99 -19.34 25.50
CA ARG A 290 -31.59 -19.76 25.55
C ARG A 290 -31.40 -21.21 25.12
N THR A 291 -32.24 -22.11 25.64
CA THR A 291 -32.22 -23.53 25.26
C THR A 291 -32.51 -23.68 23.77
N ALA A 292 -33.58 -23.07 23.27
CA ALA A 292 -33.96 -23.19 21.86
C ALA A 292 -32.88 -22.65 20.89
N ILE A 293 -32.25 -21.52 21.22
CA ILE A 293 -31.14 -20.94 20.45
C ILE A 293 -29.94 -21.91 20.40
N MET A 294 -29.56 -22.49 21.55
CA MET A 294 -28.43 -23.41 21.62
C MET A 294 -28.72 -24.74 20.92
N ASP A 295 -29.98 -25.20 20.95
CA ASP A 295 -30.41 -26.40 20.24
C ASP A 295 -30.23 -26.26 18.72
N VAL A 296 -30.47 -25.06 18.15
CA VAL A 296 -30.23 -24.79 16.72
C VAL A 296 -28.74 -24.90 16.37
N ILE A 297 -27.86 -24.29 17.18
CA ILE A 297 -26.40 -24.39 16.99
C ILE A 297 -25.94 -25.86 17.08
N GLY A 298 -26.43 -26.60 18.08
CA GLY A 298 -26.12 -28.02 18.26
C GLY A 298 -26.61 -28.88 17.09
N ALA A 299 -27.84 -28.65 16.63
CA ALA A 299 -28.44 -29.37 15.52
C ALA A 299 -27.70 -29.10 14.20
N SER A 300 -27.30 -27.86 13.94
CA SER A 300 -26.47 -27.49 12.77
C SER A 300 -25.13 -28.23 12.78
N ALA A 301 -24.43 -28.21 13.92
CA ALA A 301 -23.17 -28.95 14.07
C ALA A 301 -23.35 -30.48 13.93
N GLN A 302 -24.47 -31.02 14.43
CA GLN A 302 -24.80 -32.44 14.24
C GLN A 302 -25.07 -32.77 12.77
N ALA A 303 -25.86 -31.95 12.07
CA ALA A 303 -26.16 -32.14 10.66
C ALA A 303 -24.89 -32.10 9.78
N MET A 304 -23.94 -31.20 10.11
CA MET A 304 -22.63 -31.18 9.46
C MET A 304 -21.84 -32.47 9.68
N ASN A 305 -21.81 -33.02 10.90
CA ASN A 305 -21.13 -34.29 11.21
C ASN A 305 -21.80 -35.51 10.58
N GLU A 306 -23.11 -35.46 10.36
CA GLU A 306 -23.89 -36.51 9.71
C GLU A 306 -23.93 -36.35 8.17
N GLU A 307 -23.29 -35.31 7.63
CA GLU A 307 -23.33 -34.93 6.21
C GLU A 307 -24.78 -34.81 5.68
N ASN A 308 -25.68 -34.36 6.55
CA ASN A 308 -27.11 -34.30 6.29
C ASN A 308 -27.52 -32.90 5.85
N VAL A 309 -27.46 -32.66 4.53
CA VAL A 309 -27.79 -31.38 3.90
C VAL A 309 -29.23 -30.94 4.19
N ASP A 310 -30.19 -31.86 4.24
CA ASP A 310 -31.59 -31.54 4.55
C ASP A 310 -31.75 -30.99 5.98
N ALA A 311 -31.13 -31.67 6.95
CA ALA A 311 -31.16 -31.23 8.35
C ALA A 311 -30.38 -29.92 8.54
N LEU A 312 -29.28 -29.75 7.82
CA LEU A 312 -28.47 -28.54 7.87
C LEU A 312 -29.25 -27.34 7.30
N ALA A 313 -29.80 -27.46 6.09
CA ALA A 313 -30.61 -26.40 5.48
C ALA A 313 -31.83 -26.05 6.35
N GLY A 314 -32.43 -27.04 7.02
CA GLY A 314 -33.53 -26.82 7.96
C GLY A 314 -33.19 -26.04 9.23
N ALA A 315 -31.90 -25.80 9.51
CA ALA A 315 -31.45 -24.94 10.60
C ALA A 315 -31.31 -23.46 10.20
N TYR A 316 -31.43 -23.13 8.91
CA TYR A 316 -31.27 -21.78 8.37
C TYR A 316 -32.60 -21.20 7.86
N GLU A 317 -32.71 -19.88 7.89
CA GLU A 317 -33.73 -19.14 7.17
C GLU A 317 -33.17 -18.76 5.79
N LEU A 318 -33.61 -19.46 4.74
CA LEU A 318 -33.09 -19.32 3.38
C LEU A 318 -34.23 -18.97 2.41
N THR A 319 -33.96 -18.09 1.46
CA THR A 319 -34.81 -17.91 0.27
C THR A 319 -34.74 -19.15 -0.65
N GLU A 320 -35.66 -19.27 -1.61
CA GLU A 320 -35.65 -20.40 -2.55
C GLU A 320 -34.33 -20.47 -3.36
N VAL A 321 -33.75 -19.32 -3.69
CA VAL A 321 -32.48 -19.24 -4.43
C VAL A 321 -31.31 -19.59 -3.53
N GLU A 322 -31.30 -19.09 -2.29
CA GLU A 322 -30.28 -19.43 -1.29
C GLU A 322 -30.31 -20.91 -0.93
N ASP A 323 -31.48 -21.51 -0.70
CA ASP A 323 -31.60 -22.95 -0.37
C ASP A 323 -31.00 -23.83 -1.48
N ALA A 324 -31.29 -23.52 -2.75
CA ALA A 324 -30.70 -24.24 -3.88
C ALA A 324 -29.17 -24.11 -3.93
N ALA A 325 -28.65 -22.89 -3.74
CA ALA A 325 -27.20 -22.64 -3.73
C ALA A 325 -26.50 -23.28 -2.53
N PHE A 326 -27.11 -23.20 -1.35
CA PHE A 326 -26.65 -23.78 -0.10
C PHE A 326 -26.52 -25.29 -0.21
N ARG A 327 -27.59 -25.96 -0.69
CA ARG A 327 -27.59 -27.41 -0.89
C ARG A 327 -26.51 -27.84 -1.87
N TYR A 328 -26.42 -27.18 -3.02
CA TYR A 328 -25.39 -27.46 -4.01
C TYR A 328 -23.98 -27.34 -3.43
N PHE A 329 -23.72 -26.28 -2.65
CA PHE A 329 -22.42 -26.08 -2.01
C PHE A 329 -22.09 -27.18 -1.01
N TYR A 330 -22.99 -27.47 -0.06
CA TYR A 330 -22.72 -28.47 0.99
C TYR A 330 -22.70 -29.91 0.46
N GLU A 331 -23.51 -30.25 -0.53
CA GLU A 331 -23.40 -31.54 -1.25
C GLU A 331 -22.01 -31.70 -1.88
N ALA A 332 -21.48 -30.64 -2.50
CA ALA A 332 -20.15 -30.66 -3.08
C ALA A 332 -19.04 -30.73 -2.02
N VAL A 333 -19.23 -30.13 -0.85
CA VAL A 333 -18.30 -30.20 0.29
C VAL A 333 -18.26 -31.61 0.87
N PHE A 334 -19.42 -32.20 1.18
CA PHE A 334 -19.52 -33.55 1.74
C PHE A 334 -19.03 -34.63 0.77
N ALA A 335 -19.19 -34.42 -0.54
CA ALA A 335 -18.62 -35.33 -1.55
C ALA A 335 -17.07 -35.31 -1.60
N GLN A 336 -16.43 -34.26 -1.05
CA GLN A 336 -14.98 -34.06 -1.16
C GLN A 336 -14.19 -34.46 0.08
N ALA A 337 -14.78 -34.42 1.27
CA ALA A 337 -14.07 -34.74 2.50
C ALA A 337 -15.04 -35.08 3.64
N ASP A 338 -14.63 -36.02 4.49
CA ASP A 338 -15.26 -36.22 5.79
C ASP A 338 -14.83 -35.08 6.71
N TYR A 339 -15.79 -34.35 7.25
CA TYR A 339 -15.54 -33.30 8.23
C TYR A 339 -16.04 -33.72 9.61
N THR A 340 -15.31 -33.34 10.66
CA THR A 340 -15.82 -33.42 12.03
C THR A 340 -15.83 -32.06 12.68
N PHE A 341 -16.98 -31.68 13.25
CA PHE A 341 -17.23 -30.42 13.94
C PHE A 341 -17.50 -30.69 15.41
N THR A 342 -16.77 -30.02 16.30
CA THR A 342 -17.01 -30.07 17.73
C THR A 342 -17.21 -28.65 18.25
N VAL A 343 -18.42 -28.33 18.70
CA VAL A 343 -18.69 -27.06 19.38
C VAL A 343 -18.03 -27.10 20.76
N GLU A 344 -16.95 -26.36 20.94
CA GLU A 344 -16.24 -26.25 22.23
C GLU A 344 -16.96 -25.27 23.16
N GLN A 345 -17.52 -24.21 22.58
CA GLN A 345 -18.20 -23.16 23.31
C GLN A 345 -19.27 -22.51 22.43
N ALA A 346 -20.43 -22.23 23.02
CA ALA A 346 -21.44 -21.34 22.44
C ALA A 346 -21.96 -20.40 23.53
N SER A 347 -22.15 -19.13 23.22
CA SER A 347 -22.61 -18.12 24.18
C SER A 347 -23.45 -17.06 23.47
N VAL A 348 -24.65 -16.78 24.00
CA VAL A 348 -25.46 -15.64 23.51
C VAL A 348 -24.77 -14.35 23.93
N ILE A 349 -24.42 -13.51 22.96
CA ILE A 349 -23.70 -12.23 23.16
C ILE A 349 -24.62 -11.02 22.95
N ALA A 350 -25.77 -11.21 22.31
CA ALA A 350 -26.86 -10.26 22.29
C ALA A 350 -28.20 -10.96 22.08
N TYR A 351 -29.26 -10.36 22.63
CA TYR A 351 -30.63 -10.84 22.51
C TYR A 351 -31.60 -9.66 22.60
N GLU A 352 -32.34 -9.39 21.54
CA GLU A 352 -33.31 -8.29 21.46
C GLU A 352 -34.34 -8.60 20.36
N ASP A 353 -35.63 -8.37 20.64
CA ASP A 353 -36.72 -8.43 19.64
C ASP A 353 -36.76 -9.67 18.73
N GLY A 354 -36.54 -10.86 19.30
CA GLY A 354 -36.54 -12.12 18.53
C GLY A 354 -35.30 -12.31 17.65
N LEU A 355 -34.25 -11.54 17.90
CA LEU A 355 -32.92 -11.73 17.32
C LEU A 355 -31.93 -12.12 18.43
N ALA A 356 -31.05 -13.06 18.10
CA ALA A 356 -29.96 -13.47 18.97
C ALA A 356 -28.65 -13.48 18.19
N HIS A 357 -27.57 -13.05 18.83
CA HIS A 357 -26.22 -13.23 18.30
C HIS A 357 -25.49 -14.22 19.19
N VAL A 358 -24.92 -15.26 18.59
CA VAL A 358 -24.28 -16.35 19.32
C VAL A 358 -22.83 -16.46 18.89
N TYR A 359 -21.94 -16.20 19.84
CA TYR A 359 -20.53 -16.46 19.66
C TYR A 359 -20.26 -17.96 19.83
N VAL A 360 -19.63 -18.57 18.83
CA VAL A 360 -19.34 -20.00 18.80
C VAL A 360 -17.85 -20.19 18.57
N VAL A 361 -17.25 -21.05 19.40
CA VAL A 361 -15.91 -21.60 19.17
C VAL A 361 -16.09 -23.07 18.83
N GLN A 362 -15.58 -23.47 17.67
CA GLN A 362 -15.67 -24.85 17.23
C GLN A 362 -14.31 -25.35 16.72
N GLU A 363 -14.07 -26.63 16.98
CA GLU A 363 -13.00 -27.36 16.35
C GLU A 363 -13.52 -28.02 15.07
N GLU A 364 -12.79 -27.84 13.99
CA GLU A 364 -13.10 -28.37 12.67
C GLU A 364 -11.94 -29.28 12.25
N ARG A 365 -12.25 -30.50 11.79
CA ARG A 365 -11.24 -31.40 11.21
C ARG A 365 -11.65 -31.78 9.81
N SER A 366 -10.69 -31.76 8.91
CA SER A 366 -10.81 -32.27 7.56
C SER A 366 -9.48 -32.89 7.18
N TYR A 367 -9.49 -34.17 6.80
CA TYR A 367 -8.27 -34.90 6.47
C TYR A 367 -7.18 -34.82 7.57
N ALA A 368 -6.07 -34.15 7.26
CA ALA A 368 -4.93 -33.94 8.14
C ALA A 368 -4.92 -32.53 8.76
N LEU A 369 -5.90 -31.68 8.45
CA LEU A 369 -6.00 -30.33 8.97
C LEU A 369 -6.98 -30.29 10.12
N ARG A 370 -6.62 -29.51 11.14
CA ARG A 370 -7.42 -29.29 12.34
C ARG A 370 -7.40 -27.81 12.62
N PHE A 371 -8.55 -27.19 12.64
CA PHE A 371 -8.71 -25.77 12.92
C PHE A 371 -9.54 -25.57 14.17
N ARG A 372 -9.28 -24.46 14.85
CA ARG A 372 -10.17 -23.92 15.85
C ARG A 372 -10.66 -22.58 15.36
N SER A 373 -11.94 -22.53 15.02
CA SER A 373 -12.57 -21.38 14.39
C SER A 373 -13.57 -20.73 15.34
N GLN A 374 -13.74 -19.43 15.17
CA GLN A 374 -14.58 -18.57 15.97
C GLN A 374 -15.56 -17.85 15.05
N TYR A 375 -16.84 -17.90 15.39
CA TYR A 375 -17.91 -17.30 14.60
C TYR A 375 -18.86 -16.52 15.49
N VAL A 376 -19.54 -15.53 14.91
CA VAL A 376 -20.79 -14.98 15.46
C VAL A 376 -21.90 -15.31 14.48
N TYR A 377 -22.83 -16.14 14.92
CA TYR A 377 -24.06 -16.46 14.19
C TYR A 377 -25.17 -15.49 14.59
N GLN A 378 -25.88 -14.94 13.60
CA GLN A 378 -27.16 -14.31 13.84
C GLN A 378 -28.26 -15.37 13.77
N LEU A 379 -29.18 -15.37 14.73
CA LEU A 379 -30.36 -16.22 14.72
C LEU A 379 -31.59 -15.34 14.85
N ARG A 380 -32.64 -15.73 14.12
CA ARG A 380 -33.93 -15.05 14.11
C ARG A 380 -35.04 -16.00 14.55
N LYS A 381 -35.97 -15.44 15.31
CA LYS A 381 -37.21 -16.11 15.68
C LYS A 381 -38.26 -15.85 14.60
N THR A 382 -38.71 -16.91 13.96
CA THR A 382 -39.76 -16.89 12.95
C THR A 382 -41.13 -16.54 13.57
N GLU A 383 -42.10 -16.19 12.72
CA GLU A 383 -43.47 -15.92 13.17
C GLU A 383 -44.15 -17.10 13.87
N ASP A 384 -43.80 -18.34 13.50
CA ASP A 384 -44.26 -19.57 14.17
C ASP A 384 -43.48 -19.90 15.45
N GLY A 385 -42.55 -19.03 15.86
CA GLY A 385 -41.84 -19.07 17.13
C GLY A 385 -40.62 -20.00 17.16
N LYS A 386 -40.14 -20.47 16.01
CA LYS A 386 -38.92 -21.27 15.89
C LYS A 386 -37.70 -20.36 15.73
N TRP A 387 -36.54 -20.84 16.17
CA TRP A 387 -35.28 -20.15 15.92
C TRP A 387 -34.58 -20.79 14.72
N LEU A 388 -34.04 -19.95 13.84
CA LEU A 388 -33.24 -20.35 12.68
C LEU A 388 -32.01 -19.44 12.58
N ILE A 389 -30.95 -19.94 11.95
CA ILE A 389 -29.74 -19.17 11.62
C ILE A 389 -30.04 -18.28 10.41
N ASP A 390 -29.75 -16.99 10.54
CA ASP A 390 -29.77 -16.02 9.43
C ASP A 390 -28.51 -16.25 8.58
N ASP A 391 -28.53 -15.90 7.29
CA ASP A 391 -27.38 -16.13 6.39
C ASP A 391 -26.11 -15.34 6.80
N ASP A 392 -26.29 -14.28 7.59
CA ASP A 392 -25.24 -13.47 8.20
C ASP A 392 -24.45 -14.22 9.30
N VAL A 393 -23.34 -14.85 8.89
CA VAL A 393 -22.35 -15.44 9.79
C VAL A 393 -21.01 -14.70 9.70
N ALA A 394 -20.60 -14.08 10.80
CA ALA A 394 -19.31 -13.39 10.88
C ALA A 394 -18.20 -14.34 11.34
N ALA A 395 -17.20 -14.57 10.47
CA ALA A 395 -15.97 -15.26 10.85
C ALA A 395 -15.08 -14.33 11.69
N ILE A 396 -14.84 -14.69 12.95
CA ILE A 396 -14.11 -13.87 13.93
C ILE A 396 -12.61 -14.17 13.90
N GLY A 397 -12.25 -15.43 13.67
CA GLY A 397 -10.87 -15.87 13.59
C GLY A 397 -10.75 -17.38 13.46
N SER A 398 -9.59 -17.85 13.03
CA SER A 398 -9.27 -19.27 12.95
C SER A 398 -7.80 -19.48 13.27
N GLU A 399 -7.48 -20.56 13.99
CA GLU A 399 -6.11 -21.02 14.23
C GLU A 399 -5.96 -22.48 13.80
N GLU A 400 -4.87 -22.79 13.09
CA GLU A 400 -4.50 -24.18 12.80
C GLU A 400 -3.93 -24.82 14.06
N LEU A 401 -4.51 -25.94 14.47
CA LEU A 401 -4.07 -26.72 15.62
C LEU A 401 -3.10 -27.83 15.17
N PRO A 402 -2.16 -28.22 16.04
CA PRO A 402 -1.31 -29.37 15.76
C PRO A 402 -2.14 -30.64 15.53
N VAL A 403 -1.77 -31.40 14.49
CA VAL A 403 -2.26 -32.75 14.25
C VAL A 403 -1.73 -33.65 15.36
N ARG A 404 -2.63 -34.29 16.11
CA ARG A 404 -2.27 -35.21 17.22
C ARG A 404 -2.29 -36.66 16.79
#